data_AF-A0ABD0QAB7-F1
#
_entry.id   AF-A0ABD0QAB7-F1
#
_cell.length_a   1.000
_cell.length_b   1.000
_cell.length_c   1.000
_cell.angle_alpha   90.00
_cell.angle_beta   90.00
_cell.angle_gamma   90.00
#
_symmetry.space_group_name_H-M   'P 1'
#
loop_
_entity.id
_entity.type
_entity.pdbx_description
1 polymer ?
#
loop_
_entity_poly.entity_id
_entity_poly.type
_entity_poly.pdbx_seq_one_letter_code
_entity_poly.pdbx_strand_id
1 'polypeptide(L)' 'LFSFDVGNGPLEVKVETPAALNDERWHHVRAERNIKEASLYVDHHPGAVQKAPADGHIHLQLNS' A
#
# COMPACT_ATOMS: atom_id res chain seq x y z
N LEU A 1 1.47 -5.83 -5.33
CA LEU A 1 1.38 -5.52 -3.89
C LEU A 1 2.33 -4.38 -3.61
N PHE A 2 1.87 -3.31 -2.97
CA PHE A 2 2.72 -2.25 -2.44
C PHE A 2 2.73 -2.38 -0.91
N SER A 3 3.90 -2.66 -0.32
CA SER A 3 4.06 -2.88 1.12
C SER A 3 5.04 -1.86 1.70
N PHE A 4 4.70 -1.30 2.87
CA PHE A 4 5.53 -0.31 3.56
C PHE A 4 5.33 -0.40 5.08
N ASP A 5 6.35 -0.03 5.84
CA ASP A 5 6.30 0.02 7.32
C ASP A 5 6.72 1.41 7.79
N VAL A 6 6.03 1.92 8.81
CA VAL A 6 6.25 3.25 9.42
C VAL A 6 6.49 3.17 10.93
N GLY A 7 6.79 1.98 11.45
CA GLY A 7 7.03 1.71 12.88
C GLY A 7 5.88 1.00 13.60
N ASN A 8 4.81 0.65 12.89
CA ASN A 8 3.64 -0.07 13.42
C ASN A 8 3.44 -1.45 12.77
N GLY A 9 4.47 -1.94 12.06
CA GLY A 9 4.39 -3.14 11.24
C GLY A 9 3.98 -2.84 9.79
N PRO A 10 4.09 -3.84 8.91
CA PRO A 10 3.85 -3.67 7.48
C PRO A 10 2.38 -3.38 7.18
N LEU A 11 2.17 -2.39 6.31
CA LEU A 11 0.89 -2.06 5.72
C LEU A 11 0.93 -2.32 4.22
N GLU A 12 -0.16 -2.85 3.69
CA GLU A 12 -0.22 -3.33 2.32
C GLU A 12 -1.37 -2.69 1.53
N VAL A 13 -1.09 -2.33 0.27
CA VAL A 13 -2.08 -1.87 -0.71
C VAL A 13 -2.01 -2.78 -1.93
N LYS A 14 -3.16 -3.32 -2.34
CA LYS A 14 -3.27 -4.25 -3.47
C LYS A 14 -4.34 -3.79 -4.45
N VAL A 15 -3.97 -3.75 -5.72
CA VAL A 15 -4.90 -3.59 -6.85
C VAL A 15 -5.07 -4.96 -7.49
N GLU A 16 -6.33 -5.35 -7.71
CA GLU A 16 -6.66 -6.51 -8.53
C GLU A 16 -6.91 -6.04 -9.96
N THR A 17 -6.35 -6.77 -10.92
CA THR A 17 -6.52 -6.50 -12.35
C THR A 17 -7.19 -7.70 -13.02
N PRO A 18 -8.04 -7.51 -14.03
CA PRO A 18 -8.77 -8.60 -14.67
C PRO A 18 -7.88 -9.52 -15.52
N ALA A 19 -6.67 -9.08 -15.86
CA ALA A 19 -5.69 -9.84 -16.62
C ALA A 19 -4.32 -9.81 -15.92
N ALA A 20 -3.47 -10.79 -16.20
CA ALA A 20 -2.12 -10.80 -15.66
C ALA A 20 -1.27 -9.67 -16.26
N LEU A 21 -0.58 -8.91 -15.41
CA LEU A 21 0.33 -7.82 -15.81
C LEU A 21 1.71 -8.33 -16.27
N ASN A 22 2.00 -9.62 -16.09
CA ASN A 22 3.22 -10.25 -16.62
C ASN A 22 2.97 -10.69 -18.06
N ASP A 23 2.79 -9.73 -18.96
CA ASP A 23 2.38 -9.94 -20.36
C ASP A 23 3.34 -9.31 -21.38
N GLU A 24 4.56 -8.98 -20.95
CA GLU A 24 5.63 -8.35 -21.74
C GLU A 24 5.33 -6.93 -22.24
N ARG A 25 4.27 -6.28 -21.72
CA ARG A 25 3.95 -4.88 -22.06
C ARG A 25 4.36 -3.93 -20.94
N TRP A 26 4.51 -2.66 -21.33
CA TRP A 26 4.68 -1.58 -20.35
C TRP A 26 3.38 -1.31 -19.63
N HIS A 27 3.46 -1.20 -18.31
CA HIS A 27 2.36 -0.81 -17.43
C HIS A 27 2.75 0.43 -16.64
N HIS A 28 1.79 1.33 -16.44
CA HIS A 28 1.97 2.52 -15.62
C HIS A 28 1.53 2.25 -14.19
N VAL A 29 2.43 2.43 -13.23
CA VAL A 29 2.16 2.20 -11.81
C VAL A 29 2.39 3.50 -11.04
N ARG A 30 1.38 3.91 -10.26
CA ARG A 30 1.49 5.05 -9.34
C ARG A 30 1.23 4.56 -7.91
N ALA A 31 2.25 4.65 -7.07
CA ALA A 31 2.17 4.39 -5.65
C ALA A 31 2.38 5.70 -4.90
N GLU A 32 1.47 6.04 -3.99
CA GLU A 32 1.60 7.21 -3.13
C GLU A 32 1.43 6.83 -1.68
N ARG A 33 2.21 7.47 -0.81
CA ARG A 33 2.05 7.39 0.63
C ARG A 33 2.16 8.78 1.21
N ASN A 34 1.16 9.17 1.97
CA ASN A 34 1.14 10.41 2.74
C ASN A 34 0.79 10.11 4.21
N ILE A 35 0.63 11.15 5.03
CA ILE A 35 0.35 10.99 6.47
C ILE A 35 -1.05 10.40 6.72
N LYS A 36 -2.00 10.61 5.80
CA LYS A 36 -3.39 10.19 5.96
C LYS A 36 -3.68 8.81 5.35
N GLU A 37 -2.99 8.46 4.28
CA GLU A 37 -3.25 7.24 3.51
C GLU A 37 -2.09 6.84 2.59
N ALA A 38 -2.18 5.62 2.08
CA ALA A 38 -1.44 5.14 0.93
C ALA A 38 -2.40 4.74 -0.18
N SER A 39 -2.01 4.94 -1.44
CA SER A 39 -2.79 4.55 -2.61
C SER A 39 -1.92 3.88 -3.66
N LEU A 40 -2.54 3.01 -4.45
CA LEU A 40 -1.92 2.30 -5.56
C LEU A 40 -2.86 2.31 -6.75
N TYR A 41 -2.33 2.69 -7.91
CA TYR A 41 -3.01 2.66 -9.20
C TYR A 41 -2.14 1.92 -10.22
N VAL A 42 -2.78 1.11 -11.05
CA VAL A 42 -2.15 0.40 -12.17
C VAL A 42 -2.96 0.67 -13.43
N ASP A 43 -2.32 1.24 -14.44
CA ASP A 43 -2.93 1.66 -15.69
C ASP A 43 -4.22 2.48 -15.48
N HIS A 44 -5.34 2.00 -16.03
CA HIS A 44 -6.67 2.61 -15.92
C HIS A 44 -7.59 1.79 -15.01
N HIS A 45 -7.04 0.88 -14.19
CA HIS A 45 -7.82 0.07 -13.27
C HIS A 45 -8.23 0.87 -12.02
N PRO A 46 -9.34 0.50 -11.35
CA PRO A 46 -9.70 1.09 -10.07
C PRO A 46 -8.53 1.01 -9.09
N GLY A 47 -8.14 2.15 -8.53
CA GLY A 47 -7.09 2.21 -7.52
C GLY A 47 -7.54 1.62 -6.19
N ALA A 48 -6.56 1.27 -5.37
CA ALA A 48 -6.77 0.87 -3.99
C ALA A 48 -6.21 1.93 -3.05
N VAL A 49 -6.91 2.17 -1.94
CA VAL A 49 -6.51 3.14 -0.92
C VAL A 49 -6.56 2.46 0.45
N GLN A 50 -5.52 2.70 1.24
CA GLN A 50 -5.39 2.22 2.60
C GLN A 50 -5.14 3.40 3.52
N LYS A 51 -6.01 3.62 4.50
CA LYS A 51 -5.81 4.68 5.49
C LYS A 51 -4.58 4.41 6.32
N ALA A 52 -3.87 5.49 6.67
CA ALA A 52 -2.81 5.43 7.64
C ALA A 52 -3.40 4.99 8.99
N PRO A 53 -2.64 4.20 9.78
CA PRO A 53 -2.99 3.94 11.17
C PRO A 53 -3.22 5.26 11.91
N ALA A 54 -4.17 5.28 12.86
CA ALA A 54 -4.28 6.41 13.79
C ALA A 54 -2.93 6.63 14.47
N ASP A 55 -2.55 7.90 14.69
CA ASP A 55 -1.21 8.32 15.14
C ASP A 55 -0.60 7.28 16.07
N GLY A 56 0.46 6.64 15.56
CA GLY A 56 1.14 5.55 16.23
C GLY A 56 1.85 6.08 17.46
N HIS A 57 1.16 6.10 18.60
CA HIS A 57 1.87 5.85 19.84
C HIS A 57 2.58 4.52 19.65
N ILE A 58 3.91 4.55 19.58
CA ILE A 58 4.74 3.35 19.59
C ILE A 58 4.35 2.60 20.85
N HIS A 59 3.48 1.59 20.72
CA HIS A 59 3.13 0.72 21.83
C HIS A 59 4.29 -0.25 22.02
N LEU A 60 5.33 0.23 22.72
CA LEU A 60 6.44 -0.60 23.15
C LEU A 60 5.90 -1.60 24.19
N GLN A 61 5.47 -2.77 23.74
CA GLN A 61 5.12 -3.90 24.61
C GLN A 61 6.42 -4.52 25.10
N LEU A 62 6.86 -4.12 26.29
CA LEU A 62 7.97 -4.79 26.99
C LEU A 62 7.40 -6.00 27.72
N ASN A 63 7.64 -7.20 27.19
CA ASN A 63 7.35 -8.44 27.90
C ASN A 63 8.44 -8.64 28.96
N SER A 64 8.04 -8.75 30.24
CA SER A 64 8.89 -9.20 31.35
C SER A 64 8.81 -10.71 31.54
#